data_AF-A0A955S015-F1
#
_entry.id   AF-A0A955S015-F1
#
_cell.length_a   1.000
_cell.length_b   1.000
_cell.length_c   1.000
_cell.angle_alpha   90.00
_cell.angle_beta   90.00
_cell.angle_gamma   90.00
#
_symmetry.space_group_name_H-M   'P 1'
#
loop_
_entity.id
_entity.type
_entity.pdbx_description
1 polymer ?
#
loop_
_entity_poly.entity_id
_entity_poly.type
_entity_poly.pdbx_seq_one_letter_code
_entity_poly.pdbx_strand_id
1 'polypeptide(L)'
;MPEIMIKDQLKKLVDIQKIDEEIYQLNTELTEKPVLIAELKDQFESTKTHLNELDQKAQNIQLERKDIELTLKTKEDAIAKANTQLSDIKTNKEYQAKITEIEGMKADKSVYEDKILESYDRADEVKGLIDIEKKKVDQEEQLYLGKKKEVDLVVAEIKDRIKVLEGQRNQLLPEVDKMILDRYEKILRH
;
A
#
# COMPACT_ATOMS: atom_id res chain seq x y z
N MET A 1 53.73 27.82 34.11
CA MET A 1 52.27 27.60 34.10
C MET A 1 52.05 26.15 34.41
N PRO A 2 51.27 25.82 35.45
CA PRO A 2 51.32 24.50 36.04
C PRO A 2 50.82 23.50 35.01
N GLU A 3 51.53 22.37 34.91
CA GLU A 3 51.03 21.14 34.33
C GLU A 3 49.63 20.89 34.90
N ILE A 4 48.57 21.33 34.22
CA ILE A 4 47.31 20.62 34.32
C ILE A 4 47.70 19.23 33.82
N MET A 5 47.90 18.29 34.74
CA MET A 5 48.60 17.05 34.46
C MET A 5 47.96 16.45 33.21
N ILE A 6 48.75 16.16 32.18
CA ILE A 6 48.26 15.61 30.90
C ILE A 6 47.30 14.44 31.14
N LYS A 7 47.53 13.68 32.22
CA LYS A 7 46.67 12.60 32.72
C LYS A 7 45.24 13.05 33.09
N ASP A 8 45.07 14.21 33.71
CA ASP A 8 43.76 14.77 34.07
C ASP A 8 43.03 15.32 32.86
N GLN A 9 43.75 15.92 31.91
CA GLN A 9 43.21 16.30 30.59
C GLN A 9 42.74 15.06 29.80
N LEU A 10 43.51 13.97 29.86
CA LEU A 10 43.15 12.71 29.22
C LEU A 10 41.88 12.09 29.83
N LYS A 11 41.74 12.13 31.15
CA LYS A 11 40.52 11.63 31.83
C LYS A 11 39.27 12.40 31.39
N LYS A 12 39.37 13.73 31.34
CA LYS A 12 38.25 14.59 30.88
C LYS A 12 37.88 14.33 29.42
N LEU A 13 38.88 14.12 28.56
CA LEU A 13 38.64 13.71 27.18
C LEU A 13 37.95 12.34 27.09
N VAL A 14 38.32 11.37 27.92
CA VAL A 14 37.64 10.07 27.97
C VAL A 14 36.17 10.21 28.37
N ASP A 15 35.87 11.12 29.30
CA ASP A 15 34.48 11.35 29.71
C ASP A 15 33.67 12.08 28.63
N ILE A 16 34.27 13.03 27.90
CA ILE A 16 33.67 13.64 26.70
C ILE A 16 33.47 12.58 25.60
N GLN A 17 34.44 11.72 25.38
CA GLN A 17 34.38 10.67 24.37
C GLN A 17 33.24 9.68 24.64
N LYS A 18 33.01 9.28 25.89
CA LYS A 18 31.86 8.43 26.24
C LYS A 18 30.53 9.10 25.89
N ILE A 19 30.41 10.40 26.14
CA ILE A 19 29.21 11.17 25.78
C ILE A 19 29.06 11.24 24.26
N ASP A 20 30.14 11.51 23.53
CA ASP A 20 30.14 11.53 22.06
C ASP A 20 29.79 10.16 21.45
N GLU A 21 30.27 9.06 22.04
CA GLU A 21 29.92 7.69 21.66
C GLU A 21 28.43 7.40 21.88
N GLU A 22 27.86 7.81 23.02
CA GLU A 22 26.43 7.66 23.31
C GLU A 22 25.58 8.50 22.32
N ILE A 23 25.98 9.75 22.04
CA ILE A 23 25.32 10.61 21.05
C ILE A 23 25.39 9.98 19.66
N TYR A 24 26.53 9.41 19.27
CA TYR A 24 26.70 8.75 17.97
C TYR A 24 25.78 7.53 17.82
N GLN A 25 25.69 6.69 18.84
CA GLN A 25 24.79 5.53 18.85
C GLN A 25 23.32 5.96 18.74
N LEU A 26 22.92 6.95 19.52
CA LEU A 26 21.55 7.49 19.49
C LEU A 26 21.19 8.13 18.15
N ASN A 27 22.13 8.86 17.53
CA ASN A 27 21.95 9.41 16.19
C ASN A 27 21.85 8.32 15.12
N THR A 28 22.64 7.25 15.24
CA THR A 28 22.55 6.10 14.34
C THR A 28 21.17 5.46 14.44
N GLU A 29 20.69 5.20 15.66
CA GLU A 29 19.35 4.68 15.91
C GLU A 29 18.26 5.60 15.33
N LEU A 30 18.43 6.92 15.46
CA LEU A 30 17.51 7.92 14.89
C LEU A 30 17.42 7.84 13.37
N THR A 31 18.50 7.45 12.67
CA THR A 31 18.50 7.30 11.21
C THR A 31 17.86 5.99 10.74
N GLU A 32 17.92 4.92 11.54
CA GLU A 32 17.34 3.61 11.21
C GLU A 32 15.82 3.56 11.43
N LYS A 33 15.32 4.25 12.46
CA LYS A 33 13.90 4.24 12.85
C LYS A 33 12.94 4.69 11.72
N PRO A 34 13.21 5.76 10.94
CA PRO A 34 12.39 6.14 9.79
C PRO A 34 12.34 5.09 8.68
N VAL A 35 13.42 4.31 8.48
CA VAL A 35 13.48 3.27 7.43
C VAL A 35 12.48 2.16 7.74
N LEU A 36 12.42 1.71 8.98
CA LEU A 36 11.43 0.72 9.44
C LEU A 36 9.98 1.18 9.23
N ILE A 37 9.70 2.46 9.45
CA ILE A 37 8.36 3.03 9.20
C ILE A 37 8.07 3.16 7.71
N ALA A 38 9.07 3.48 6.89
CA ALA A 38 8.92 3.53 5.44
C ALA A 38 8.59 2.14 4.86
N GLU A 39 9.28 1.09 5.29
CA GLU A 39 9.00 -0.29 4.86
C GLU A 39 7.56 -0.72 5.19
N LEU A 40 7.10 -0.43 6.42
CA LEU A 40 5.71 -0.72 6.83
C LEU A 40 4.69 0.08 6.03
N LYS A 41 5.02 1.34 5.70
CA LYS A 41 4.17 2.18 4.87
C LYS A 41 4.08 1.63 3.44
N ASP A 42 5.19 1.20 2.87
CA ASP A 42 5.23 0.65 1.51
C ASP A 42 4.43 -0.65 1.40
N GLN A 43 4.49 -1.51 2.42
CA GLN A 43 3.62 -2.70 2.51
C GLN A 43 2.14 -2.32 2.53
N PHE A 44 1.75 -1.38 3.40
CA PHE A 44 0.37 -0.89 3.49
C PHE A 44 -0.13 -0.29 2.17
N GLU A 45 0.67 0.55 1.50
CA GLU A 45 0.32 1.16 0.22
C GLU A 45 0.23 0.11 -0.92
N SER A 46 1.05 -0.94 -0.86
CA SER A 46 0.96 -2.07 -1.81
C SER A 46 -0.37 -2.79 -1.66
N THR A 47 -0.79 -3.12 -0.44
CA THR A 47 -2.08 -3.79 -0.17
C THR A 47 -3.25 -2.90 -0.58
N LYS A 48 -3.16 -1.59 -0.33
CA LYS A 48 -4.16 -0.61 -0.79
C LYS A 48 -4.25 -0.51 -2.31
N THR A 49 -3.11 -0.59 -2.99
CA THR A 49 -3.06 -0.62 -4.46
C THR A 49 -3.76 -1.87 -4.98
N HIS A 50 -3.51 -3.03 -4.38
CA HIS A 50 -4.18 -4.27 -4.76
C HIS A 50 -5.70 -4.23 -4.55
N LEU A 51 -6.16 -3.64 -3.45
CA LEU A 51 -7.60 -3.41 -3.23
C LEU A 51 -8.22 -2.56 -4.34
N ASN A 52 -7.53 -1.49 -4.76
CA ASN A 52 -8.00 -0.62 -5.84
C ASN A 52 -8.05 -1.36 -7.20
N GLU A 53 -7.10 -2.25 -7.48
CA GLU A 53 -7.13 -3.11 -8.67
C GLU A 53 -8.34 -4.05 -8.67
N LEU A 54 -8.69 -4.63 -7.51
CA LEU A 54 -9.88 -5.46 -7.35
C LEU A 54 -11.17 -4.66 -7.54
N ASP A 55 -11.27 -3.46 -6.98
CA ASP A 55 -12.40 -2.56 -7.20
C ASP A 55 -12.55 -2.20 -8.69
N GLN A 56 -11.46 -1.90 -9.38
CA GLN A 56 -11.47 -1.65 -10.82
C GLN A 56 -11.91 -2.89 -11.62
N LYS A 57 -11.46 -4.09 -11.22
CA LYS A 57 -11.89 -5.35 -11.83
C LYS A 57 -13.40 -5.56 -11.66
N ALA A 58 -13.96 -5.27 -10.48
CA ALA A 58 -15.40 -5.35 -10.24
C ALA A 58 -16.19 -4.38 -11.12
N GLN A 59 -15.71 -3.14 -11.28
CA GLN A 59 -16.32 -2.16 -12.19
C GLN A 59 -16.28 -2.62 -13.64
N ASN A 60 -15.16 -3.21 -14.09
CA ASN A 60 -15.03 -3.71 -15.45
C ASN A 60 -16.00 -4.86 -15.73
N ILE A 61 -16.17 -5.81 -14.79
CA ILE A 61 -17.17 -6.89 -14.90
C ILE A 61 -18.58 -6.30 -15.01
N GLN A 62 -18.89 -5.26 -14.24
CA GLN A 62 -20.18 -4.60 -14.29
C GLN A 62 -20.46 -3.90 -15.62
N LEU A 63 -19.42 -3.33 -16.26
CA LEU A 63 -19.52 -2.74 -17.60
C LEU A 63 -19.70 -3.83 -18.66
N GLU A 64 -18.88 -4.87 -18.62
CA GLU A 64 -18.97 -6.03 -19.52
C GLU A 64 -20.38 -6.63 -19.49
N ARG A 65 -20.95 -6.83 -18.29
CA ARG A 65 -22.31 -7.34 -18.14
C ARG A 65 -23.36 -6.46 -18.82
N LYS A 66 -23.26 -5.13 -18.68
CA LYS A 66 -24.19 -4.19 -19.33
C LYS A 66 -24.14 -4.28 -20.86
N ASP A 67 -22.95 -4.48 -21.42
CA ASP A 67 -22.79 -4.64 -22.87
C ASP A 67 -23.39 -5.98 -23.36
N ILE A 68 -23.23 -7.04 -22.57
CA ILE A 68 -23.86 -8.34 -22.84
C ILE A 68 -25.38 -8.23 -22.74
N GLU A 69 -25.92 -7.56 -21.71
CA GLU A 69 -27.36 -7.31 -21.54
C GLU A 69 -27.96 -6.51 -22.71
N LEU A 70 -27.25 -5.49 -23.21
CA LEU A 70 -27.68 -4.72 -24.39
C LEU A 70 -27.71 -5.59 -25.65
N THR A 71 -26.71 -6.46 -25.81
CA THR A 71 -26.66 -7.42 -26.93
C THR A 71 -27.80 -8.43 -26.82
N LEU A 72 -28.06 -8.96 -25.63
CA LEU A 72 -29.18 -9.87 -25.35
C LEU A 72 -30.51 -9.23 -25.75
N LYS A 73 -30.75 -7.99 -25.32
CA LYS A 73 -31.98 -7.25 -25.68
C LYS A 73 -32.14 -7.10 -27.19
N THR A 74 -31.05 -6.80 -27.91
CA THR A 74 -31.07 -6.71 -29.37
C THR A 74 -31.45 -8.03 -30.03
N LYS A 75 -30.99 -9.17 -29.48
CA LYS A 75 -31.38 -10.52 -29.95
C LYS A 75 -32.85 -10.82 -29.63
N GLU A 76 -33.34 -10.43 -28.46
CA GLU A 76 -34.75 -10.57 -28.08
C GLU A 76 -35.67 -9.80 -29.02
N ASP A 77 -35.33 -8.55 -29.33
CA ASP A 77 -36.08 -7.71 -30.27
C ASP A 77 -36.08 -8.32 -31.68
N ALA A 78 -34.95 -8.88 -32.12
CA ALA A 78 -34.84 -9.57 -33.42
C ALA A 78 -35.71 -10.83 -33.47
N ILE A 79 -35.72 -11.64 -32.40
CA ILE A 79 -36.59 -12.82 -32.27
C ILE A 79 -38.06 -12.39 -32.27
N ALA A 80 -38.43 -11.35 -31.54
CA ALA A 80 -39.80 -10.84 -31.53
C ALA A 80 -40.25 -10.43 -32.93
N LYS A 81 -39.41 -9.67 -33.66
CA LYS A 81 -39.67 -9.29 -35.05
C LYS A 81 -39.81 -10.51 -35.97
N ALA A 82 -38.90 -11.48 -35.87
CA ALA A 82 -38.98 -12.71 -36.66
C ALA A 82 -40.27 -13.51 -36.39
N ASN A 83 -40.72 -13.56 -35.13
CA ASN A 83 -42.00 -14.19 -34.78
C ASN A 83 -43.20 -13.43 -35.38
N THR A 84 -43.20 -12.09 -35.37
CA THR A 84 -44.29 -11.33 -36.01
C THR A 84 -44.38 -11.58 -37.52
N GLN A 85 -43.24 -11.83 -38.19
CA GLN A 85 -43.22 -12.14 -39.62
C GLN A 85 -43.83 -13.50 -39.98
N LEU A 86 -43.98 -14.42 -39.00
CA LEU A 86 -44.57 -15.74 -39.25
C LEU A 86 -46.03 -15.65 -39.74
N SER A 87 -46.79 -14.63 -39.31
CA SER A 87 -48.18 -14.45 -39.73
C SER A 87 -48.35 -14.10 -41.20
N ASP A 88 -47.29 -13.56 -41.82
CA ASP A 88 -47.32 -13.09 -43.21
C ASP A 88 -46.88 -14.17 -44.21
N ILE A 89 -46.34 -15.30 -43.72
CA ILE A 89 -45.83 -16.39 -44.56
C ILE A 89 -46.98 -17.30 -44.99
N LYS A 90 -47.15 -17.42 -46.31
CA LYS A 90 -48.27 -18.16 -46.92
C LYS A 90 -47.94 -19.60 -47.28
N THR A 91 -46.65 -19.94 -47.42
CA THR A 91 -46.23 -21.28 -47.82
C THR A 91 -45.66 -22.05 -46.63
N ASN A 92 -46.06 -23.33 -46.50
CA ASN A 92 -45.61 -24.18 -45.39
C ASN A 92 -44.07 -24.34 -45.39
N LYS A 93 -43.45 -24.43 -46.57
CA LYS A 93 -41.99 -24.56 -46.70
C LYS A 93 -41.24 -23.36 -46.12
N GLU A 94 -41.68 -22.14 -46.44
CA GLU A 94 -41.08 -20.92 -45.89
C GLU A 94 -41.37 -20.77 -44.41
N TYR A 95 -42.55 -21.21 -43.95
CA TYR A 95 -42.91 -21.17 -42.53
C TYR A 95 -41.96 -22.05 -41.71
N GLN A 96 -41.75 -23.30 -42.13
CA GLN A 96 -40.81 -24.21 -41.46
C GLN A 96 -39.38 -23.67 -41.46
N ALA A 97 -38.92 -23.11 -42.58
CA ALA A 97 -37.60 -22.49 -42.64
C ALA A 97 -37.45 -21.32 -41.65
N LYS A 98 -38.48 -20.48 -41.52
CA LYS A 98 -38.48 -19.35 -40.57
C LYS A 98 -38.48 -19.82 -39.12
N ILE A 99 -39.19 -20.90 -38.79
CA ILE A 99 -39.16 -21.50 -37.45
C ILE A 99 -37.75 -21.97 -37.10
N THR A 100 -37.09 -22.71 -38.00
CA THR A 100 -35.69 -23.15 -37.77
C THR A 100 -34.73 -21.97 -37.60
N GLU A 101 -34.91 -20.89 -38.36
CA GLU A 101 -34.14 -19.66 -38.19
C GLU A 101 -34.35 -19.06 -36.78
N ILE A 102 -35.59 -18.98 -36.31
CA ILE A 102 -35.94 -18.48 -34.97
C ILE A 102 -35.36 -19.38 -33.87
N GLU A 103 -35.37 -20.71 -34.06
CA GLU A 103 -34.74 -21.65 -33.13
C GLU A 103 -33.22 -21.42 -33.04
N GLY A 104 -32.55 -21.18 -34.17
CA GLY A 104 -31.15 -20.76 -34.19
C GLY A 104 -30.91 -19.45 -33.45
N MET A 105 -31.75 -18.44 -33.67
CA MET A 105 -31.66 -17.17 -32.92
C MET A 105 -31.87 -17.34 -31.41
N LYS A 106 -32.77 -18.24 -31.00
CA LYS A 106 -32.99 -18.57 -29.58
C LYS A 106 -31.80 -19.31 -28.96
N ALA A 107 -31.18 -20.23 -29.71
CA ALA A 107 -29.96 -20.89 -29.29
C ALA A 107 -28.82 -19.88 -29.10
N ASP A 108 -28.63 -18.96 -30.05
CA ASP A 108 -27.68 -17.86 -29.92
C ASP A 108 -27.98 -16.98 -28.69
N LYS A 109 -29.26 -16.65 -28.46
CA LYS A 109 -29.70 -15.88 -27.29
C LYS A 109 -29.29 -16.55 -25.97
N SER A 110 -29.48 -17.87 -25.87
CA SER A 110 -29.13 -18.66 -24.67
C SER A 110 -27.66 -18.50 -24.28
N VAL A 111 -26.75 -18.42 -25.26
CA VAL A 111 -25.32 -18.20 -25.01
C VAL A 111 -25.06 -16.86 -24.30
N TYR A 112 -25.84 -15.82 -24.60
CA TYR A 112 -25.70 -14.54 -23.91
C TYR A 112 -26.32 -14.55 -22.51
N GLU A 113 -27.40 -15.31 -22.31
CA GLU A 113 -27.97 -15.54 -20.97
C GLU A 113 -26.96 -16.25 -20.06
N ASP A 114 -26.30 -17.29 -20.57
CA ASP A 114 -25.24 -18.02 -19.85
C ASP A 114 -24.07 -17.10 -19.50
N LYS A 115 -23.60 -16.26 -20.44
CA LYS A 115 -22.54 -15.28 -20.18
C LYS A 115 -22.91 -14.25 -19.10
N ILE A 116 -24.18 -13.86 -19.03
CA ILE A 116 -24.66 -12.97 -17.96
C ILE A 116 -24.57 -13.68 -16.61
N LEU A 117 -25.01 -14.94 -16.53
CA LEU A 117 -24.89 -15.74 -15.31
C LEU A 117 -23.43 -15.90 -14.87
N GLU A 118 -22.54 -16.27 -15.78
CA GLU A 118 -21.09 -16.35 -15.51
C GLU A 118 -20.50 -15.01 -15.03
N SER A 119 -21.01 -13.88 -15.52
CA SER A 119 -20.57 -12.56 -15.05
C SER A 119 -21.00 -12.27 -13.61
N TYR A 120 -22.14 -12.80 -13.15
CA TYR A 120 -22.55 -12.69 -11.75
C TYR A 120 -21.64 -13.53 -10.85
N ASP A 121 -21.31 -14.75 -11.25
CA ASP A 121 -20.40 -15.62 -10.49
C ASP A 121 -19.01 -14.97 -10.37
N ARG A 122 -18.48 -14.42 -11.47
CA ARG A 122 -17.21 -13.65 -11.46
C ARG A 122 -17.30 -12.41 -10.55
N ALA A 123 -18.42 -11.71 -10.54
CA ALA A 123 -18.60 -10.53 -9.69
C ALA A 123 -18.64 -10.91 -8.20
N ASP A 124 -19.30 -12.01 -7.85
CA ASP A 124 -19.36 -12.51 -6.47
C ASP A 124 -17.99 -13.01 -5.99
N GLU A 125 -17.22 -13.68 -6.84
CA GLU A 125 -15.84 -14.07 -6.53
C GLU A 125 -14.97 -12.85 -6.24
N VAL A 126 -14.98 -11.85 -7.12
CA VAL A 126 -14.20 -10.61 -6.94
C VAL A 126 -14.66 -9.86 -5.70
N LYS A 127 -15.95 -9.82 -5.40
CA LYS A 127 -16.48 -9.22 -4.17
C LYS A 127 -15.95 -9.91 -2.92
N GLY A 128 -15.90 -11.25 -2.93
CA GLY A 128 -15.29 -12.02 -1.85
C GLY A 128 -13.80 -11.67 -1.64
N LEU A 129 -13.04 -11.52 -2.72
CA LEU A 129 -11.64 -11.09 -2.66
C LEU A 129 -11.50 -9.66 -2.12
N ILE A 130 -12.36 -8.73 -2.54
CA ILE A 130 -12.40 -7.34 -2.02
C ILE A 130 -12.65 -7.35 -0.51
N ASP A 131 -13.59 -8.14 -0.01
CA ASP A 131 -13.92 -8.19 1.42
C ASP A 131 -12.77 -8.78 2.26
N ILE A 132 -12.00 -9.72 1.69
CA ILE A 132 -10.77 -10.24 2.32
C ILE A 132 -9.69 -9.15 2.33
N GLU A 133 -9.43 -8.50 1.19
CA GLU A 133 -8.37 -7.52 1.07
C GLU A 133 -8.66 -6.27 1.91
N LYS A 134 -9.92 -5.84 2.03
CA LYS A 134 -10.32 -4.75 2.95
C LYS A 134 -9.91 -5.03 4.39
N LYS A 135 -10.17 -6.26 4.88
CA LYS A 135 -9.77 -6.65 6.24
C LYS A 135 -8.25 -6.63 6.40
N LYS A 136 -7.52 -7.01 5.36
CA LYS A 136 -6.06 -6.99 5.35
C LYS A 136 -5.53 -5.55 5.37
N VAL A 137 -6.09 -4.66 4.55
CA VAL A 137 -5.79 -3.21 4.57
C VAL A 137 -6.03 -2.63 5.96
N ASP A 138 -7.19 -2.91 6.57
CA ASP A 138 -7.50 -2.41 7.92
C ASP A 138 -6.48 -2.91 8.95
N GLN A 139 -6.10 -4.19 8.90
CA GLN A 139 -5.09 -4.75 9.81
C GLN A 139 -3.71 -4.13 9.63
N GLU A 140 -3.27 -3.98 8.38
CA GLU A 140 -1.98 -3.36 8.06
C GLU A 140 -1.96 -1.87 8.41
N GLU A 141 -3.08 -1.16 8.24
CA GLU A 141 -3.22 0.23 8.66
C GLU A 141 -3.06 0.37 10.17
N GLN A 142 -3.75 -0.47 10.95
CA GLN A 142 -3.62 -0.46 12.41
C GLN A 142 -2.19 -0.79 12.86
N LEU A 143 -1.54 -1.76 12.21
CA LEU A 143 -0.15 -2.11 12.49
C LEU A 143 0.80 -0.95 12.18
N TYR A 144 0.67 -0.34 11.00
CA TYR A 144 1.48 0.79 10.58
C TYR A 144 1.30 2.00 11.51
N LEU A 145 0.05 2.39 11.81
CA LEU A 145 -0.24 3.54 12.67
C LEU A 145 0.22 3.29 14.11
N GLY A 146 0.00 2.08 14.63
CA GLY A 146 0.48 1.67 15.95
C GLY A 146 1.99 1.75 16.03
N LYS A 147 2.70 1.14 15.07
CA LYS A 147 4.16 1.12 15.07
C LYS A 147 4.77 2.50 14.86
N LYS A 148 4.18 3.30 13.98
CA LYS A 148 4.56 4.69 13.76
C LYS A 148 4.48 5.49 15.05
N LYS A 149 3.37 5.37 15.79
CA LYS A 149 3.20 6.06 17.07
C LYS A 149 4.26 5.64 18.11
N GLU A 150 4.54 4.34 18.22
CA GLU A 150 5.61 3.84 19.10
C GLU A 150 6.97 4.42 18.71
N VAL A 151 7.30 4.39 17.42
CA VAL A 151 8.58 4.90 16.91
C VAL A 151 8.69 6.40 17.11
N ASP A 152 7.63 7.17 16.87
CA ASP A 152 7.61 8.63 17.08
C ASP A 152 7.86 9.00 18.56
N LEU A 153 7.33 8.21 19.50
CA LEU A 153 7.62 8.38 20.93
C LEU A 153 9.09 8.11 21.25
N VAL A 154 9.63 6.98 20.77
CA VAL A 154 11.04 6.62 20.97
C VAL A 154 11.96 7.67 20.34
N VAL A 155 11.63 8.16 19.15
CA VAL A 155 12.37 9.25 18.47
C VAL A 155 12.38 10.52 19.31
N ALA A 156 11.25 10.88 19.94
CA ALA A 156 11.19 12.02 20.84
C ALA A 156 12.09 11.82 22.07
N GLU A 157 12.03 10.66 22.71
CA GLU A 157 12.88 10.30 23.86
C GLU A 157 14.37 10.34 23.51
N ILE A 158 14.77 9.76 22.36
CA ILE A 158 16.14 9.78 21.85
C ILE A 158 16.60 11.23 21.63
N LYS A 159 15.78 12.07 21.01
CA LYS A 159 16.12 13.48 20.78
C LYS A 159 16.30 14.25 22.08
N ASP A 160 15.45 14.01 23.07
CA ASP A 160 15.59 14.67 24.37
C ASP A 160 16.81 14.15 25.14
N ARG A 161 17.15 12.86 25.03
CA ARG A 161 18.38 12.30 25.58
C ARG A 161 19.62 12.92 24.93
N ILE A 162 19.64 13.05 23.61
CA ILE A 162 20.73 13.73 22.88
C ILE A 162 20.91 15.15 23.39
N LYS A 163 19.83 15.94 23.55
CA LYS A 163 19.94 17.32 24.09
C LYS A 163 20.56 17.36 25.48
N VAL A 164 20.20 16.41 26.35
CA VAL A 164 20.78 16.31 27.70
C VAL A 164 22.27 16.00 27.62
N LEU A 165 22.67 15.04 26.79
CA LEU A 165 24.06 14.65 26.57
C LEU A 165 24.89 15.79 25.96
N GLU A 166 24.35 16.51 24.98
CA GLU A 166 24.97 17.70 24.40
C GLU A 166 25.15 18.80 25.46
N GLY A 167 24.16 18.98 26.34
CA GLY A 167 24.27 19.88 27.49
C GLY A 167 25.41 19.49 28.44
N GLN A 168 25.51 18.20 28.79
CA GLN A 168 26.59 17.66 29.63
C GLN A 168 27.95 17.81 28.95
N ARG A 169 28.05 17.49 27.65
CA ARG A 169 29.25 17.69 26.84
C ARG A 169 29.71 19.15 26.92
N ASN A 170 28.81 20.10 26.66
CA ASN A 170 29.12 21.53 26.65
C ASN A 170 29.58 22.07 28.01
N GLN A 171 29.18 21.44 29.12
CA GLN A 171 29.67 21.79 30.45
C GLN A 171 31.10 21.30 30.71
N LEU A 172 31.52 20.20 30.07
CA LEU A 172 32.85 19.62 30.22
C LEU A 172 33.89 20.23 29.26
N LEU A 173 33.47 20.82 28.13
CA LEU A 173 34.38 21.44 27.15
C LEU A 173 35.32 22.50 27.75
N PRO A 174 34.87 23.44 28.61
CA PRO A 174 35.73 24.49 29.16
C PRO A 174 36.82 23.96 30.09
N GLU A 175 36.71 22.71 30.52
CA GLU A 175 37.65 22.07 31.44
C GLU A 175 38.85 21.40 30.74
N VAL A 176 38.82 21.34 29.42
CA VAL A 176 39.86 20.77 28.56
C VAL A 176 40.63 21.88 27.85
N ASP A 177 41.95 21.73 27.76
CA ASP A 177 42.82 22.64 27.01
C ASP A 177 42.41 22.70 25.54
N LYS A 178 42.32 23.91 25.02
CA LYS A 178 41.82 24.18 23.67
C LYS A 178 42.61 23.45 22.59
N MET A 179 43.93 23.36 22.71
CA MET A 179 44.78 22.70 21.70
C MET A 179 44.55 21.18 21.68
N ILE A 180 44.28 20.59 22.84
CA ILE A 180 43.96 19.17 22.97
C ILE A 180 42.55 18.88 22.43
N LEU A 181 41.58 19.73 22.77
CA LEU A 181 40.20 19.62 22.29
C LEU A 181 40.11 19.74 20.76
N ASP A 182 40.78 20.73 20.16
CA ASP A 182 40.81 20.94 18.70
C ASP A 182 41.34 19.69 17.96
N ARG A 183 42.34 19.01 18.55
CA ARG A 183 42.91 17.78 17.97
C ARG A 183 41.94 16.60 18.09
N TYR A 184 41.24 16.48 19.23
CA TYR A 184 40.20 15.46 19.43
C TYR A 184 39.02 15.65 18.47
N GLU A 185 38.48 16.86 18.34
CA GLU A 185 37.36 17.14 17.43
C GLU A 185 37.72 16.86 15.96
N LYS A 186 38.98 17.09 15.57
CA LYS A 186 39.46 16.77 14.22
C LYS A 186 39.46 15.26 13.95
N ILE A 187 39.71 14.44 14.96
CA ILE A 187 39.66 12.97 14.85
C ILE A 187 38.19 12.50 14.84
N LEU A 188 37.33 13.08 15.67
CA LEU A 188 35.92 12.71 15.74
C LEU A 188 35.14 12.98 14.45
N ARG A 189 35.54 14.00 13.68
CA ARG A 189 34.90 14.37 12.39
C ARG A 189 35.37 13.52 11.19
N HIS A 190 36.36 12.64 11.37
CA HIS A 190 36.94 11.80 10.31
C HIS A 190 36.62 10.33 10.58
#